data_AF-R9HXN9-F1
#
_entry.id   AF-R9HXN9-F1
#
_cell.length_a   1.000
_cell.length_b   1.000
_cell.length_c   1.000
_cell.angle_alpha   90.00
_cell.angle_beta   90.00
_cell.angle_gamma   90.00
#
_symmetry.space_group_name_H-M   'P 1'
#
loop_
_entity.id
_entity.type
_entity.pdbx_description
1 polymer ?
#
loop_
_entity_poly.entity_id
_entity_poly.type
_entity_poly.pdbx_seq_one_letter_code
_entity_poly.pdbx_strand_id
1 'polypeptide(L)'
;MIAAYVLGYKVTPADVEKAPWIKPATDSIDTGVTICYNSVSDVKYIKSVVSAPNVMCINPVNWCTDATPAVLNDTITVTVDPHCKVLVLQGFDGSYLPNILNVLNTGDYHGIEPWVYSDCLKKNMRQRIRSFQQKK
;
A
#
# COMPACT_ATOMS: atom_id res chain seq x y z
N MET A 1 17.84 5.08 -7.88
CA MET A 1 16.84 4.03 -7.60
C MET A 1 15.52 4.45 -8.24
N ILE A 2 14.76 3.53 -8.85
CA ILE A 2 13.41 3.85 -9.36
C ILE A 2 12.44 3.96 -8.19
N ALA A 3 12.14 2.87 -7.50
CA ALA A 3 11.36 2.86 -6.27
C ALA A 3 11.56 1.54 -5.50
N ALA A 4 11.29 1.55 -4.19
CA ALA A 4 11.13 0.36 -3.37
C ALA A 4 9.64 0.12 -3.08
N TYR A 5 9.19 -1.13 -3.16
CA TYR A 5 7.79 -1.50 -2.88
C TYR A 5 7.73 -2.37 -1.63
N VAL A 6 7.03 -1.89 -0.60
CA VAL A 6 6.74 -2.60 0.64
C VAL A 6 5.25 -2.90 0.65
N LEU A 7 4.88 -4.02 0.05
CA LEU A 7 3.50 -4.43 -0.16
C LEU A 7 3.10 -5.43 0.90
N GLY A 8 1.97 -5.18 1.59
CA GLY A 8 1.48 -6.08 2.63
C GLY A 8 2.34 -6.10 3.89
N TYR A 9 3.29 -5.17 4.06
CA TYR A 9 4.07 -5.05 5.29
C TYR A 9 4.22 -3.60 5.73
N LYS A 10 4.58 -3.37 6.99
CA LYS A 10 4.79 -2.05 7.58
C LYS A 10 6.21 -1.53 7.36
N VAL A 11 6.33 -0.21 7.33
CA VAL A 11 7.57 0.53 7.57
C VAL A 11 7.43 1.23 8.92
N THR A 12 8.30 0.93 9.88
CA THR A 12 8.18 1.40 11.26
C THR A 12 8.91 2.74 11.48
N PRO A 13 8.63 3.46 12.58
CA PRO A 13 9.40 4.64 12.96
C PRO A 13 10.90 4.36 13.10
N ALA A 14 11.26 3.21 13.67
CA ALA A 14 12.65 2.81 13.84
C ALA A 14 13.36 2.55 12.50
N ASP A 15 12.64 2.09 11.48
CA ASP A 15 13.20 1.89 10.14
C ASP A 15 13.60 3.22 9.51
N VAL A 16 12.72 4.23 9.56
CA VAL A 16 13.01 5.55 8.99
C VAL A 16 14.03 6.36 9.81
N GLU A 17 14.11 6.11 11.12
CA GLU A 17 15.14 6.69 11.98
C GLU A 17 16.53 6.15 11.62
N LYS A 18 16.66 4.82 11.47
CA LYS A 18 17.93 4.17 11.13
C LYS A 18 18.33 4.36 9.67
N ALA A 19 17.35 4.49 8.78
CA ALA A 19 17.56 4.63 7.35
C ALA A 19 16.78 5.84 6.80
N PRO A 20 17.29 7.07 6.96
CA PRO A 20 16.63 8.30 6.50
C PRO A 20 16.39 8.38 4.98
N TRP A 21 16.97 7.47 4.19
CA TRP A 21 16.72 7.32 2.76
C TRP A 21 15.43 6.57 2.43
N ILE A 22 14.75 5.97 3.41
CA ILE A 22 13.39 5.41 3.25
C ILE A 22 12.40 6.58 3.23
N LYS A 23 12.17 7.13 2.03
CA LYS A 23 11.31 8.29 1.82
C LYS A 23 9.95 7.86 1.27
N PRO A 24 8.81 8.30 1.84
CA PRO A 24 7.50 7.94 1.30
C PRO A 24 7.30 8.54 -0.10
N ALA A 25 6.61 7.80 -0.98
CA ALA A 25 6.10 8.35 -2.22
C ALA A 25 4.96 9.35 -1.97
N THR A 26 4.87 10.37 -2.81
CA THR A 26 3.82 11.40 -2.81
C THR A 26 3.09 11.50 -4.14
N ASP A 27 3.68 10.98 -5.22
CA ASP A 27 3.11 10.91 -6.56
C ASP A 27 3.44 9.56 -7.23
N SER A 28 2.62 9.21 -8.22
CA SER A 28 2.84 8.17 -9.21
C SER A 28 4.19 8.21 -9.93
N ILE A 29 4.80 9.39 -10.14
CA ILE A 29 6.04 9.51 -10.93
C ILE A 29 7.30 9.71 -10.09
N ASP A 30 7.19 9.77 -8.76
CA ASP A 30 8.35 9.92 -7.88
C ASP A 30 9.42 8.85 -8.15
N THR A 31 10.67 9.20 -7.91
CA THR A 31 11.80 8.27 -8.07
C THR A 31 12.67 8.33 -6.82
N GLY A 32 13.27 7.22 -6.43
CA GLY A 32 14.07 7.16 -5.20
C GLY A 32 13.22 7.16 -3.93
N VAL A 33 11.98 6.69 -4.02
CA VAL A 33 10.99 6.65 -2.93
C VAL A 33 10.55 5.22 -2.62
N THR A 34 9.85 5.07 -1.50
CA THR A 34 9.21 3.86 -0.99
C THR A 34 7.71 3.97 -1.15
N ILE A 35 7.12 2.99 -1.83
CA ILE A 35 5.68 2.80 -1.94
C ILE A 35 5.32 1.73 -0.92
N CYS A 36 4.48 2.10 0.05
CA CYS A 36 4.02 1.22 1.10
C CYS A 36 2.49 1.23 1.11
N TYR A 37 1.88 0.05 1.19
CA TYR A 37 0.47 -0.09 1.49
C TYR A 37 0.14 -1.52 1.93
N ASN A 38 -0.87 -1.62 2.78
CA ASN A 38 -1.45 -2.85 3.34
C ASN A 38 -2.96 -2.74 3.25
N SER A 39 -3.67 -3.80 2.93
CA SER A 39 -5.12 -3.77 2.69
C SER A 39 -5.88 -4.45 3.83
N VAL A 40 -6.94 -3.79 4.31
CA VAL A 40 -7.85 -4.33 5.32
C VAL A 40 -9.30 -4.06 4.94
N SER A 41 -10.22 -4.85 5.47
CA SER A 41 -11.67 -4.59 5.40
C SER A 41 -12.11 -3.45 6.30
N ASP A 42 -11.48 -3.33 7.46
CA ASP A 42 -11.73 -2.32 8.50
C ASP A 42 -10.49 -2.22 9.39
N VAL A 43 -10.22 -1.04 9.97
CA VAL A 43 -9.05 -0.79 10.82
C VAL A 43 -9.00 -1.69 12.07
N LYS A 44 -10.15 -2.20 12.55
CA LYS A 44 -10.19 -3.13 13.69
C LYS A 44 -9.51 -4.48 13.40
N TYR A 45 -9.30 -4.81 12.13
CA TYR A 45 -8.65 -6.07 11.73
C TYR A 45 -7.13 -5.94 11.60
N ILE A 46 -6.55 -4.74 11.77
CA ILE A 46 -5.10 -4.53 11.69
C ILE A 46 -4.36 -5.49 12.62
N LYS A 47 -3.34 -6.16 12.08
CA LYS A 47 -2.44 -7.02 12.84
C LYS A 47 -1.10 -6.34 13.06
N SER A 48 -0.76 -6.07 14.32
CA SER A 48 0.49 -5.39 14.68
C SER A 48 1.74 -6.12 14.20
N VAL A 49 1.71 -7.44 14.05
CA VAL A 49 2.88 -8.18 13.55
C VAL A 49 3.27 -7.77 12.13
N VAL A 50 2.30 -7.44 11.26
CA VAL A 50 2.54 -7.14 9.84
C VAL A 50 2.32 -5.68 9.46
N SER A 51 1.33 -4.99 10.05
CA SER A 51 0.85 -3.71 9.52
C SER A 51 0.89 -2.53 10.49
N ALA A 52 1.28 -2.71 11.75
CA ALA A 52 1.38 -1.61 12.72
C ALA A 52 2.58 -1.71 13.69
N PRO A 53 3.18 -0.59 14.16
CA PRO A 53 2.97 0.76 13.66
C PRO A 53 3.54 0.89 12.23
N ASN A 54 2.87 1.68 11.39
CA ASN A 54 3.31 1.99 10.05
C ASN A 54 3.36 3.51 9.87
N VAL A 55 4.41 4.03 9.25
CA VAL A 55 4.60 5.49 9.10
C VAL A 55 4.16 6.03 7.74
N MET A 56 3.89 5.15 6.77
CA MET A 56 3.58 5.57 5.40
C MET A 56 2.57 4.64 4.73
N CYS A 57 1.64 5.24 4.03
CA CYS A 57 0.69 4.56 3.17
C CYS A 57 0.33 5.50 2.02
N ILE A 58 0.26 4.98 0.80
CA ILE A 58 -0.22 5.71 -0.37
C ILE A 58 -1.18 4.83 -1.15
N ASN A 59 -2.31 5.39 -1.54
CA ASN A 59 -3.30 4.65 -2.32
C ASN A 59 -2.81 4.51 -3.78
N PRO A 60 -2.57 3.30 -4.30
CA PRO A 60 -2.03 3.11 -5.66
C PRO A 60 -3.04 3.45 -6.77
N VAL A 61 -4.31 3.67 -6.43
CA VAL A 61 -5.38 3.99 -7.38
C VAL A 61 -5.38 5.48 -7.73
N ASN A 62 -5.18 6.36 -6.75
CA ASN A 62 -5.20 7.83 -6.94
C ASN A 62 -3.91 8.56 -6.52
N TRP A 63 -2.96 7.87 -5.88
CA TRP A 63 -1.71 8.42 -5.34
C TRP A 63 -1.88 9.43 -4.19
N CYS A 64 -3.04 9.44 -3.55
CA CYS A 64 -3.29 10.23 -2.34
C CYS A 64 -2.80 9.49 -1.08
N THR A 65 -2.40 10.25 -0.06
CA THR A 65 -2.00 9.76 1.27
C THR A 65 -3.01 10.10 2.37
N ASP A 66 -4.08 10.78 1.98
CA ASP A 66 -5.22 11.14 2.83
C ASP A 66 -6.43 10.24 2.56
N ALA A 67 -7.54 10.53 3.24
CA ALA A 67 -8.78 9.76 3.13
C ALA A 67 -9.55 10.01 1.82
N THR A 68 -8.92 10.55 0.77
CA THR A 68 -9.56 10.70 -0.54
C THR A 68 -9.85 9.32 -1.15
N PRO A 69 -11.13 8.97 -1.36
CA PRO A 69 -11.49 7.65 -1.90
C PRO A 69 -11.14 7.52 -3.38
N ALA A 70 -10.92 6.28 -3.82
CA ALA A 70 -10.77 5.94 -5.23
C ALA A 70 -11.44 4.60 -5.55
N VAL A 71 -11.95 4.43 -6.77
CA VAL A 71 -12.62 3.20 -7.20
C VAL A 71 -11.65 2.32 -7.97
N LEU A 72 -11.50 1.08 -7.53
CA LEU A 72 -10.73 0.01 -8.15
C LEU A 72 -11.68 -1.04 -8.76
N ASN A 73 -11.40 -1.46 -9.99
CA ASN A 73 -12.15 -2.49 -10.71
C ASN A 73 -13.69 -2.27 -10.65
N ASP A 74 -14.09 -1.01 -10.81
CA ASP A 74 -15.47 -0.51 -10.86
C ASP A 74 -16.33 -0.72 -9.60
N THR A 75 -15.84 -1.46 -8.60
CA THR A 75 -16.67 -2.01 -7.51
C THR A 75 -16.07 -1.83 -6.13
N ILE A 76 -14.75 -1.66 -6.02
CA ILE A 76 -14.05 -1.59 -4.74
C ILE A 76 -13.66 -0.14 -4.46
N THR A 77 -14.15 0.43 -3.37
CA THR A 77 -13.68 1.73 -2.89
C THR A 77 -12.44 1.53 -2.01
N VAL A 78 -11.34 2.15 -2.41
CA VAL A 78 -10.05 2.12 -1.72
C VAL A 78 -9.81 3.49 -1.09
N THR A 79 -9.59 3.50 0.23
CA THR A 79 -9.35 4.73 0.99
C THR A 79 -8.16 4.54 1.94
N VAL A 80 -7.26 5.52 2.06
CA VAL A 80 -6.22 5.48 3.09
C VAL A 80 -6.85 5.82 4.44
N ASP A 81 -6.55 5.02 5.47
CA ASP A 81 -6.69 5.49 6.84
C ASP A 81 -5.43 6.31 7.22
N PRO A 82 -5.53 7.63 7.39
CA PRO A 82 -4.36 8.48 7.60
C PRO A 82 -3.74 8.32 8.99
N HIS A 83 -4.43 7.68 9.94
CA HIS A 83 -3.94 7.46 11.30
C HIS A 83 -3.18 6.15 11.40
N CYS A 84 -3.80 5.06 10.94
CA CYS A 84 -3.24 3.71 10.95
C CYS A 84 -2.29 3.43 9.79
N LYS A 85 -2.31 4.24 8.73
CA LYS A 85 -1.50 4.08 7.51
C LYS A 85 -1.72 2.72 6.84
N VAL A 86 -2.99 2.39 6.58
CA VAL A 86 -3.43 1.22 5.81
C VAL A 86 -4.45 1.63 4.75
N LEU A 87 -4.74 0.77 3.79
CA LEU A 87 -5.84 0.91 2.84
C LEU A 87 -7.05 0.14 3.37
N VAL A 88 -8.20 0.80 3.43
CA VAL A 88 -9.49 0.20 3.72
C VAL A 88 -10.20 -0.07 2.39
N LEU A 89 -10.58 -1.33 2.15
CA LEU A 89 -11.20 -1.79 0.90
C LEU A 89 -12.68 -2.11 1.16
N GLN A 90 -13.55 -1.15 0.83
CA GLN A 90 -14.99 -1.35 0.88
C GLN A 90 -15.46 -2.03 -0.42
N GLY A 91 -16.20 -3.12 -0.30
CA GLY A 91 -16.72 -3.88 -1.46
C GLY A 91 -15.79 -4.98 -1.98
N PHE A 92 -14.59 -5.15 -1.40
CA PHE A 92 -13.73 -6.29 -1.70
C PHE A 92 -14.22 -7.55 -0.98
N ASP A 93 -14.47 -8.62 -1.74
CA ASP A 93 -14.75 -9.94 -1.17
C ASP A 93 -13.43 -10.66 -0.88
N GLY A 94 -13.12 -10.83 0.41
CA GLY A 94 -11.95 -11.58 0.87
C GLY A 94 -12.28 -12.97 1.41
N SER A 95 -13.52 -13.46 1.28
CA SER A 95 -13.95 -14.72 1.94
C SER A 95 -13.22 -15.96 1.41
N TYR A 96 -12.64 -15.85 0.22
CA TYR A 96 -11.87 -16.92 -0.41
C TYR A 96 -10.41 -16.98 0.06
N LEU A 97 -9.92 -15.97 0.79
CA LEU A 97 -8.53 -15.92 1.22
C LEU A 97 -8.28 -17.01 2.28
N PRO A 98 -7.18 -17.77 2.17
CA PRO A 98 -6.86 -18.81 3.14
C PRO A 98 -6.54 -18.15 4.47
N ASN A 99 -7.17 -18.62 5.53
CA ASN A 99 -6.76 -18.24 6.88
C ASN A 99 -5.32 -18.74 7.12
N ILE A 100 -4.43 -17.84 7.52
CA ILE A 100 -3.04 -18.19 7.81
C ILE A 100 -2.82 -18.09 9.32
N LEU A 101 -2.54 -19.24 9.94
CA LEU A 101 -2.22 -19.37 11.37
C LEU A 101 -3.30 -18.83 12.33
N ASN A 102 -4.56 -18.70 11.89
CA ASN A 102 -5.64 -18.00 12.62
C ASN A 102 -5.33 -16.53 12.93
N VAL A 103 -4.38 -15.94 12.20
CA VAL A 103 -3.95 -14.55 12.40
C VAL A 103 -4.27 -13.70 11.17
N LEU A 104 -3.86 -14.15 9.97
CA LEU A 104 -4.00 -13.36 8.75
C LEU A 104 -5.20 -13.80 7.90
N ASN A 105 -5.64 -12.92 6.99
CA ASN A 105 -6.78 -13.12 6.09
C ASN A 105 -8.12 -13.26 6.82
N THR A 106 -8.22 -12.67 8.01
CA THR A 106 -9.49 -12.52 8.73
C THR A 106 -9.81 -11.03 8.86
N GLY A 107 -10.17 -10.44 7.72
CA GLY A 107 -10.39 -9.00 7.57
C GLY A 107 -9.12 -8.18 7.35
N ASP A 108 -7.93 -8.72 7.65
CA ASP A 108 -6.64 -8.22 7.18
C ASP A 108 -6.25 -8.96 5.89
N TYR A 109 -6.27 -8.26 4.77
CA TYR A 109 -6.09 -8.87 3.46
C TYR A 109 -4.60 -8.98 3.12
N HIS A 110 -3.87 -9.76 3.90
CA HIS A 110 -2.43 -9.81 3.80
C HIS A 110 -1.97 -10.58 2.56
N GLY A 111 -1.04 -9.99 1.83
CA GLY A 111 -0.41 -10.58 0.66
C GLY A 111 -1.15 -10.24 -0.62
N ILE A 112 -2.37 -9.68 -0.58
CA ILE A 112 -3.18 -9.44 -1.78
C ILE A 112 -2.68 -8.34 -2.70
N GLU A 113 -1.85 -7.49 -2.14
CA GLU A 113 -1.43 -6.23 -2.73
C GLU A 113 -0.85 -6.39 -4.16
N PRO A 114 0.02 -7.37 -4.46
CA PRO A 114 0.57 -7.50 -5.80
C PRO A 114 -0.46 -7.84 -6.88
N TRP A 115 -1.53 -8.58 -6.53
CA TRP A 115 -2.53 -9.01 -7.52
C TRP A 115 -3.74 -8.07 -7.59
N VAL A 116 -4.28 -7.63 -6.46
CA VAL A 116 -5.44 -6.72 -6.42
C VAL A 116 -5.11 -5.39 -7.09
N TYR A 117 -3.88 -4.88 -6.91
CA TYR A 117 -3.42 -3.64 -7.55
C TYR A 117 -2.55 -3.88 -8.78
N SER A 118 -2.61 -5.07 -9.40
CA SER A 118 -1.67 -5.46 -10.46
C SER A 118 -1.64 -4.48 -11.64
N ASP A 119 -2.78 -3.94 -12.05
CA ASP A 119 -2.84 -2.96 -13.14
C ASP A 119 -2.32 -1.58 -12.73
N CYS A 120 -2.60 -1.13 -11.51
CA CYS A 120 -1.99 0.06 -10.92
C CYS A 120 -0.46 -0.08 -10.87
N LEU A 121 0.04 -1.24 -10.41
CA LEU A 121 1.47 -1.56 -10.34
C LEU A 121 2.11 -1.54 -11.73
N LYS A 122 1.54 -2.22 -12.72
CA LYS A 122 2.04 -2.23 -14.11
C LYS A 122 2.12 -0.81 -14.68
N LYS A 123 1.05 -0.02 -14.51
CA LYS A 123 1.00 1.37 -14.98
C LYS A 123 2.06 2.22 -14.29
N ASN A 124 2.15 2.12 -12.97
CA ASN A 124 3.05 2.93 -12.16
C ASN A 124 4.52 2.61 -12.41
N MET A 125 4.89 1.33 -12.45
CA MET A 125 6.26 0.91 -12.75
C MET A 125 6.72 1.48 -14.10
N ARG A 126 5.87 1.43 -15.13
CA ARG A 126 6.17 2.02 -16.45
C ARG A 126 6.36 3.54 -16.37
N GLN A 127 5.49 4.25 -15.64
CA GLN A 127 5.61 5.70 -15.46
C GLN A 127 6.91 6.09 -14.74
N ARG A 128 7.26 5.41 -13.64
CA ARG A 128 8.50 5.68 -12.89
C ARG A 128 9.76 5.31 -13.68
N ILE A 129 9.74 4.22 -14.45
CA ILE A 129 10.85 3.87 -15.37
C ILE A 129 11.08 5.01 -16.36
N ARG A 130 10.03 5.52 -17.00
CA ARG A 130 10.13 6.66 -17.94
C ARG A 130 10.65 7.92 -17.25
N SER A 131 10.10 8.27 -16.08
CA SER A 131 10.56 9.44 -15.31
C SER A 131 12.03 9.31 -14.92
N PHE A 132 12.48 8.12 -14.50
CA PHE A 132 13.88 7.88 -14.16
C PHE A 132 14.81 7.99 -15.37
N GLN A 133 14.39 7.52 -16.55
CA GLN A 133 15.17 7.63 -17.78
C GLN A 133 15.31 9.07 -18.27
N GLN A 134 14.28 9.91 -18.09
CA GLN A 134 14.32 11.33 -18.46
C GLN A 134 15.19 12.20 -17.56
N LYS A 135 15.49 11.73 -16.34
CA LYS A 135 16.35 12.43 -15.36
C LYS A 135 17.82 12.04 -15.45
N LYS A 136 18.17 11.08 -16.32
CA LYS A 136 19.55 10.72 -16.65
C LYS A 136 20.07 11.60 -17.76
#